data_AF-A0A9D9IWW9-F1
#
_entry.id   AF-A0A9D9IWW9-F1
#
_cell.length_a   1.000
_cell.length_b   1.000
_cell.length_c   1.000
_cell.angle_alpha   90.00
_cell.angle_beta   90.00
_cell.angle_gamma   90.00
#
_symmetry.space_group_name_H-M   'P 1'
#
loop_
_entity.id
_entity.type
_entity.pdbx_description
1 polymer ?
#
loop_
_entity_poly.entity_id
_entity_poly.type
_entity_poly.pdbx_seq_one_letter_code
_entity_poly.pdbx_strand_id
1 'polypeptide(L)'
;MQSEEQFELDPEKVYTSMDELTLDTEQGPVTLKMGVWINVDPVRIHKMIVREKVLQVDTLEVLNPLVSKLRRADPDYYKKFMGLKLVIDYPGYSAGILAKIPFENDPVGFYKWWRKGKHEDKVYLSLGNRIRLFQKVAMMEPRMILKKDLEILK
;
A
#
# COMPACT_ATOMS: atom_id res chain seq x y z
N MET A 1 -39.25 0.72 22.06
CA MET A 1 -37.96 0.17 21.61
C MET A 1 -37.72 0.73 20.22
N GLN A 2 -36.86 1.74 20.09
CA GLN A 2 -36.40 2.16 18.77
C GLN A 2 -35.50 1.03 18.26
N SER A 3 -35.86 0.43 17.13
CA SER A 3 -34.94 -0.40 16.38
C SER A 3 -33.73 0.47 16.06
N GLU A 4 -32.56 0.14 16.61
CA GLU A 4 -31.30 0.74 16.15
C GLU A 4 -31.19 0.44 14.66
N GLU A 5 -31.34 1.48 13.84
CA GLU A 5 -31.27 1.35 12.38
C GLU A 5 -29.84 0.92 12.04
N GLN A 6 -29.69 -0.34 11.63
CA GLN A 6 -28.41 -0.88 11.21
C GLN A 6 -28.16 -0.48 9.76
N PHE A 7 -27.12 0.33 9.55
CA PHE A 7 -26.65 0.72 8.22
C PHE A 7 -25.67 -0.33 7.74
N GLU A 8 -26.20 -1.46 7.25
CA GLU A 8 -25.38 -2.55 6.74
C GLU A 8 -24.57 -2.13 5.50
N LEU A 9 -23.53 -2.91 5.21
CA LEU A 9 -22.71 -2.72 4.02
C LEU A 9 -23.51 -3.06 2.76
N ASP A 10 -23.66 -2.09 1.87
CA ASP A 10 -24.20 -2.25 0.53
C ASP A 10 -23.04 -2.29 -0.49
N PRO A 11 -22.74 -3.46 -1.10
CA PRO A 11 -21.66 -3.59 -2.06
C PRO A 11 -21.87 -2.80 -3.36
N GLU A 12 -23.11 -2.40 -3.69
CA GLU A 12 -23.43 -1.66 -4.91
C GLU A 12 -23.38 -0.14 -4.69
N LYS A 13 -23.43 0.31 -3.44
CA LYS A 13 -23.37 1.73 -3.07
C LYS A 13 -21.94 2.27 -3.09
N VAL A 14 -21.77 3.45 -3.67
CA VAL A 14 -20.55 4.26 -3.52
C VAL A 14 -20.71 5.16 -2.30
N TYR A 15 -19.98 4.86 -1.23
CA TYR A 15 -20.04 5.62 0.03
C TYR A 15 -19.25 6.92 -0.05
N THR A 16 -19.89 8.02 0.34
CA THR A 16 -19.32 9.35 0.54
C THR A 16 -18.89 9.55 1.99
N SER A 17 -18.27 10.69 2.30
CA SER A 17 -17.81 11.00 3.66
C SER A 17 -18.93 11.05 4.71
N MET A 18 -20.17 11.35 4.28
CA MET A 18 -21.34 11.55 5.15
C MET A 18 -22.18 10.30 5.34
N ASP A 19 -21.98 9.28 4.52
CA ASP A 19 -22.71 8.02 4.62
C ASP A 19 -22.34 7.26 5.89
N GLU A 20 -23.35 6.65 6.51
CA GLU A 20 -23.20 5.84 7.71
C GLU A 20 -22.98 4.38 7.33
N LEU A 21 -22.11 3.71 8.10
CA LEU A 21 -21.81 2.29 7.96
C LEU A 21 -21.68 1.67 9.34
N THR A 22 -22.32 0.52 9.52
CA THR A 22 -22.25 -0.29 10.74
C THR A 22 -21.19 -1.36 10.55
N LEU A 23 -20.22 -1.42 11.46
CA LEU A 23 -19.19 -2.46 11.47
C LEU A 23 -19.07 -3.06 12.87
N ASP A 24 -18.83 -4.38 12.92
CA ASP A 24 -18.56 -5.07 14.18
C ASP A 24 -17.23 -4.61 14.78
N THR A 25 -17.25 -4.26 16.06
CA THR A 25 -16.07 -3.93 16.87
C THR A 25 -15.97 -4.86 18.08
N GLU A 26 -14.89 -4.77 18.86
CA GLU A 26 -14.74 -5.54 20.10
C GLU A 26 -15.87 -5.29 21.13
N GLN A 27 -16.55 -4.13 21.02
CA GLN A 27 -17.62 -3.71 21.92
C GLN A 27 -19.02 -3.98 21.33
N GLY A 28 -19.10 -4.62 20.16
CA GLY A 28 -20.33 -4.84 19.41
C GLY A 28 -20.41 -4.01 18.11
N PRO A 29 -21.55 -4.09 17.39
CA PRO A 29 -21.75 -3.32 16.17
C PRO A 29 -21.80 -1.83 16.47
N VAL A 30 -21.04 -1.04 15.71
CA VAL A 30 -21.01 0.42 15.84
C VAL A 30 -21.32 1.05 14.49
N THR A 31 -22.23 2.02 14.49
CA THR A 31 -22.54 2.85 13.31
C THR A 31 -21.75 4.15 13.36
N LEU A 32 -20.95 4.42 12.33
CA LEU A 32 -20.25 5.71 12.18
C LEU A 32 -20.34 6.19 10.74
N LYS A 33 -20.20 7.49 10.56
CA LYS A 33 -19.98 8.08 9.23
C LYS A 33 -18.66 7.60 8.64
N MET A 34 -18.61 7.40 7.34
CA MET A 34 -17.42 6.96 6.62
C MET A 34 -16.20 7.87 6.88
N GLY A 35 -16.43 9.19 6.93
CA GLY A 35 -15.40 10.17 7.28
C GLY A 35 -14.80 9.97 8.68
N VAL A 36 -15.56 9.37 9.61
CA VAL A 36 -15.09 8.99 10.95
C VAL A 36 -14.39 7.63 10.91
N TRP A 37 -14.94 6.66 10.20
CA TRP A 37 -14.34 5.33 10.04
C TRP A 37 -12.90 5.37 9.54
N ILE A 38 -12.61 6.22 8.56
CA ILE A 38 -11.25 6.39 8.04
C ILE A 38 -10.26 7.02 9.05
N ASN A 39 -10.72 7.51 10.20
CA ASN A 39 -9.86 7.92 11.32
C ASN A 39 -9.75 6.83 12.39
N VAL A 40 -10.84 6.13 12.69
CA VAL A 40 -10.92 5.13 13.76
C VAL A 40 -10.18 3.84 13.37
N ASP A 41 -10.45 3.32 12.17
CA ASP A 41 -9.83 2.08 11.68
C ASP A 41 -9.47 2.20 10.19
N PRO A 42 -8.50 3.05 9.84
CA PRO A 42 -8.13 3.27 8.44
C PRO A 42 -7.62 1.99 7.76
N VAL A 43 -6.95 1.10 8.49
CA VAL A 43 -6.38 -0.11 7.90
C VAL A 43 -7.48 -1.08 7.49
N ARG A 44 -8.50 -1.31 8.34
CA ARG A 44 -9.64 -2.16 7.98
C ARG A 44 -10.41 -1.60 6.80
N ILE A 45 -10.77 -0.31 6.84
CA ILE A 45 -11.50 0.33 5.74
C ILE A 45 -10.73 0.20 4.43
N HIS A 46 -9.42 0.44 4.45
CA HIS A 46 -8.60 0.28 3.26
C HIS A 46 -8.58 -1.18 2.77
N LYS A 47 -8.50 -2.19 3.65
CA LYS A 47 -8.56 -3.61 3.26
C LYS A 47 -9.90 -3.94 2.59
N MET A 48 -11.01 -3.47 3.16
CA MET A 48 -12.35 -3.65 2.58
C MET A 48 -12.44 -3.11 1.15
N ILE A 49 -11.82 -1.94 0.90
CA ILE A 49 -11.80 -1.29 -0.43
C ILE A 49 -10.83 -1.98 -1.41
N VAL A 50 -9.60 -2.28 -1.00
CA VAL A 50 -8.53 -2.67 -1.94
C VAL A 50 -8.30 -4.17 -2.04
N ARG A 51 -8.51 -4.93 -0.96
CA ARG A 51 -8.23 -6.37 -0.90
C ARG A 51 -9.50 -7.19 -1.01
N GLU A 52 -10.48 -6.89 -0.19
CA GLU A 52 -11.73 -7.66 -0.08
C GLU A 52 -12.73 -7.26 -1.16
N LYS A 53 -12.66 -6.01 -1.66
CA LYS A 53 -13.53 -5.49 -2.73
C LYS A 53 -15.02 -5.49 -2.34
N VAL A 54 -15.29 -5.30 -1.06
CA VAL A 54 -16.66 -5.29 -0.51
C VAL A 54 -17.18 -3.88 -0.24
N LEU A 55 -16.30 -2.87 -0.22
CA LEU A 55 -16.66 -1.48 0.06
C LEU A 55 -16.23 -0.59 -1.11
N GLN A 56 -17.21 0.06 -1.75
CA GLN A 56 -16.98 1.08 -2.77
C GLN A 56 -17.11 2.46 -2.14
N VAL A 57 -16.18 3.37 -2.45
CA VAL A 57 -16.17 4.72 -1.84
C VAL A 57 -15.85 5.77 -2.88
N ASP A 58 -16.29 7.00 -2.61
CA ASP A 58 -15.84 8.14 -3.39
C ASP A 58 -14.33 8.33 -3.26
N THR A 59 -13.67 8.55 -4.41
CA THR A 59 -12.21 8.61 -4.46
C THR A 59 -11.67 9.90 -3.83
N LEU A 60 -12.35 11.02 -4.05
CA LEU A 60 -11.88 12.34 -3.61
C LEU A 60 -12.19 12.56 -2.13
N GLU A 61 -13.39 12.22 -1.68
CA GLU A 61 -13.86 12.44 -0.32
C GLU A 61 -13.34 11.41 0.69
N VAL A 62 -13.16 10.16 0.26
CA VAL A 62 -12.86 9.06 1.19
C VAL A 62 -11.50 8.43 0.90
N LEU A 63 -11.27 7.91 -0.30
CA LEU A 63 -10.06 7.12 -0.58
C LEU A 63 -8.77 7.96 -0.48
N ASN A 64 -8.74 9.16 -1.06
CA ASN A 64 -7.56 10.02 -1.03
C ASN A 64 -7.20 10.47 0.41
N PRO A 65 -8.15 10.95 1.23
CA PRO A 65 -7.90 11.22 2.65
C PRO A 65 -7.48 9.97 3.43
N LEU A 66 -8.10 8.82 3.15
CA LEU A 66 -7.76 7.54 3.78
C LEU A 66 -6.29 7.16 3.54
N VAL A 67 -5.81 7.24 2.30
CA VAL A 67 -4.41 6.94 1.95
C VAL A 67 -3.44 7.82 2.75
N SER A 68 -3.79 9.09 2.95
CA SER A 68 -2.99 10.02 3.77
C SER A 68 -3.00 9.64 5.26
N LYS A 69 -4.12 9.11 5.77
CA LYS A 69 -4.26 8.65 7.16
C LYS A 69 -3.51 7.34 7.41
N LEU A 70 -3.49 6.41 6.45
CA LEU A 70 -2.76 5.14 6.55
C LEU A 70 -1.28 5.34 6.88
N ARG A 71 -0.64 6.35 6.26
CA ARG A 71 0.78 6.64 6.53
C ARG A 71 1.06 6.92 8.01
N ARG A 72 0.11 7.51 8.74
CA ARG A 72 0.23 7.84 10.16
C ARG A 72 -0.22 6.69 11.06
N ALA A 73 -1.29 6.00 10.68
CA ALA A 73 -1.87 4.93 11.49
C ALA A 73 -1.01 3.65 11.48
N ASP A 74 -0.51 3.25 10.31
CA ASP A 74 0.35 2.08 10.16
C ASP A 74 1.35 2.32 9.01
N PRO A 75 2.55 2.86 9.33
CA PRO A 75 3.58 3.15 8.34
C PRO A 75 4.03 1.92 7.55
N ASP A 76 4.02 0.73 8.15
CA ASP A 76 4.49 -0.49 7.49
C ASP A 76 3.43 -1.06 6.54
N TYR A 77 2.15 -1.03 6.93
CA TYR A 77 1.06 -1.34 6.02
C TYR A 77 1.02 -0.37 4.83
N TYR A 78 1.12 0.94 5.10
CA TYR A 78 1.18 1.96 4.05
C TYR A 78 2.33 1.70 3.08
N LYS A 79 3.53 1.42 3.60
CA LYS A 79 4.72 1.12 2.80
C LYS A 79 4.53 -0.14 1.94
N LYS A 80 3.94 -1.20 2.50
CA LYS A 80 3.62 -2.44 1.76
C LYS A 80 2.60 -2.19 0.65
N PHE A 81 1.59 -1.37 0.92
CA PHE A 81 0.58 -1.00 -0.05
C PHE A 81 1.16 -0.15 -1.19
N MET A 82 1.93 0.89 -0.85
CA MET A 82 2.51 1.81 -1.84
C MET A 82 3.59 1.13 -2.67
N GLY A 83 4.48 0.36 -2.05
CA GLY A 83 5.59 -0.32 -2.70
C GLY A 83 6.38 0.61 -3.63
N LEU A 84 6.42 0.29 -4.93
CA LEU A 84 7.11 1.09 -5.95
C LEU A 84 6.50 2.49 -6.19
N LYS A 85 5.31 2.78 -5.66
CA LYS A 85 4.68 4.11 -5.72
C LYS A 85 5.24 5.09 -4.67
N LEU A 86 6.15 4.64 -3.79
CA LEU A 86 6.82 5.53 -2.85
C LEU A 86 7.80 6.45 -3.56
N VAL A 87 7.85 7.70 -3.11
CA VAL A 87 8.88 8.67 -3.48
C VAL A 87 10.12 8.39 -2.62
N ILE A 88 11.26 8.22 -3.26
CA ILE A 88 12.56 7.93 -2.62
C ILE A 88 13.61 8.95 -3.01
N ASP A 89 14.60 9.10 -2.15
CA ASP A 89 15.84 9.77 -2.47
C ASP A 89 16.78 8.76 -3.17
N TYR A 90 16.92 8.89 -4.49
CA TYR A 90 17.70 7.99 -5.32
C TYR A 90 18.86 8.76 -5.98
N PRO A 91 20.10 8.25 -5.93
CA PRO A 91 21.26 8.95 -6.48
C PRO A 91 21.10 9.35 -7.94
N GLY A 92 21.56 10.56 -8.28
CA GLY A 92 21.47 11.11 -9.64
C GLY A 92 20.20 11.90 -9.93
N TYR A 93 19.26 11.98 -8.98
CA TYR A 93 18.10 12.86 -9.06
C TYR A 93 18.23 14.02 -8.06
N SER A 94 17.85 15.23 -8.50
CA SER A 94 17.91 16.44 -7.67
C SER A 94 16.75 16.56 -6.67
N ALA A 95 15.72 15.75 -6.83
CA ALA A 95 14.54 15.69 -5.97
C ALA A 95 14.08 14.25 -5.80
N GLY A 96 13.19 14.03 -4.83
CA GLY A 96 12.59 12.71 -4.61
C GLY A 96 11.89 12.20 -5.87
N ILE A 97 12.10 10.92 -6.19
CA ILE A 97 11.57 10.26 -7.38
C ILE A 97 10.73 9.04 -7.01
N LEU A 98 9.69 8.73 -7.80
CA LEU A 98 8.95 7.47 -7.64
C LEU A 98 9.88 6.27 -7.82
N ALA A 99 9.93 5.37 -6.84
CA ALA A 99 10.79 4.18 -6.85
C ALA A 99 10.57 3.29 -8.09
N LYS A 100 9.37 3.32 -8.67
CA LYS A 100 9.05 2.68 -9.95
C LYS A 100 10.02 3.08 -11.07
N ILE A 101 10.43 4.35 -11.13
CA ILE A 101 11.26 4.88 -12.22
C ILE A 101 12.65 4.23 -12.24
N PRO A 102 13.48 4.30 -11.18
CA PRO A 102 14.77 3.61 -11.18
C PRO A 102 14.60 2.09 -11.22
N PHE A 103 13.55 1.51 -10.61
CA PHE A 103 13.27 0.07 -10.72
C PHE A 103 13.10 -0.39 -12.18
N GLU A 104 12.48 0.42 -13.03
CA GLU A 104 12.22 0.06 -14.44
C GLU A 104 13.40 0.40 -15.35
N ASN A 105 13.99 1.59 -15.17
CA ASN A 105 14.96 2.19 -16.09
C ASN A 105 16.42 1.91 -15.73
N ASP A 106 16.72 1.70 -14.44
CA ASP A 106 18.05 1.38 -13.93
C ASP A 106 17.96 0.23 -12.91
N PRO A 107 17.56 -0.98 -13.34
CA PRO A 107 17.33 -2.10 -12.42
C PRO A 107 18.61 -2.52 -11.68
N VAL A 108 19.78 -2.35 -12.29
CA VAL A 108 21.08 -2.69 -11.68
C VAL A 108 21.45 -1.67 -10.61
N GLY A 109 21.37 -0.37 -10.89
CA GLY A 109 21.59 0.67 -9.89
C GLY A 109 20.54 0.62 -8.78
N PHE A 110 19.28 0.39 -9.14
CA PHE A 110 18.20 0.25 -8.15
C PHE A 110 18.45 -0.93 -7.22
N TYR A 111 18.89 -2.09 -7.75
CA TYR A 111 19.26 -3.23 -6.92
C TYR A 111 20.46 -2.91 -6.01
N LYS A 112 21.50 -2.23 -6.52
CA LYS A 112 22.64 -1.78 -5.70
C LYS A 112 22.16 -0.90 -4.55
N TRP A 113 21.35 0.11 -4.85
CA TRP A 113 20.80 1.03 -3.84
C TRP A 113 19.89 0.30 -2.84
N TRP A 114 18.88 -0.42 -3.33
CA TRP A 114 17.85 -1.05 -2.51
C TRP A 114 18.39 -2.19 -1.65
N ARG A 115 19.12 -3.12 -2.28
CA ARG A 115 19.53 -4.38 -1.64
C ARG A 115 20.91 -4.31 -1.00
N LYS A 116 21.91 -3.78 -1.71
CA LYS A 116 23.28 -3.68 -1.18
C LYS A 116 23.45 -2.47 -0.28
N GLY A 117 22.79 -1.37 -0.61
CA GLY A 117 22.72 -0.15 0.21
C GLY A 117 21.81 -0.26 1.43
N LYS A 118 21.13 -1.41 1.65
CA LYS A 118 20.25 -1.69 2.78
C LYS A 118 19.07 -0.70 2.92
N HIS A 119 18.41 -0.39 1.81
CA HIS A 119 17.23 0.50 1.77
C HIS A 119 15.91 -0.28 1.62
N GLU A 120 15.87 -1.56 2.03
CA GLU A 120 14.63 -2.35 1.99
C GLU A 120 13.54 -1.80 2.92
N ASP A 121 13.90 -1.04 3.95
CA ASP A 121 12.97 -0.32 4.82
C ASP A 121 12.31 0.87 4.12
N LYS A 122 12.92 1.42 3.07
CA LYS A 122 12.43 2.58 2.31
C LYS A 122 11.39 2.20 1.27
N VAL A 123 11.54 1.04 0.63
CA VAL A 123 10.65 0.57 -0.43
C VAL A 123 10.35 -0.91 -0.23
N TYR A 124 9.07 -1.23 -0.05
CA TYR A 124 8.64 -2.62 -0.06
C TYR A 124 8.54 -3.13 -1.50
N LEU A 125 9.23 -4.23 -1.80
CA LEU A 125 9.02 -5.03 -2.99
C LEU A 125 8.25 -6.30 -2.64
N SER A 126 7.12 -6.53 -3.32
CA SER A 126 6.44 -7.83 -3.35
C SER A 126 7.36 -8.91 -3.93
N LEU A 127 7.05 -10.18 -3.66
CA LEU A 127 7.83 -11.29 -4.21
C LEU A 127 7.95 -11.21 -5.74
N GLY A 128 6.86 -10.93 -6.45
CA GLY A 128 6.88 -10.75 -7.91
C GLY A 128 7.80 -9.62 -8.37
N ASN A 129 7.81 -8.48 -7.68
CA ASN A 129 8.73 -7.37 -8.01
C ASN A 129 10.19 -7.73 -7.68
N ARG A 130 10.44 -8.49 -6.61
CA ARG A 130 11.80 -8.99 -6.30
C ARG A 130 12.30 -9.92 -7.40
N ILE A 131 11.49 -10.89 -7.81
CA ILE A 131 11.83 -11.82 -8.90
C ILE A 131 12.12 -11.03 -10.18
N ARG A 132 11.25 -10.09 -10.57
CA ARG A 132 11.46 -9.24 -11.75
C ARG A 132 12.77 -8.45 -11.69
N LEU A 133 13.08 -7.85 -10.54
CA LEU A 133 14.33 -7.13 -10.33
C LEU A 133 15.54 -8.06 -10.44
N PHE A 134 15.50 -9.18 -9.73
CA PHE A 134 16.61 -10.14 -9.66
C PHE A 134 16.88 -10.79 -11.02
N GLN A 135 15.85 -11.15 -11.78
CA GLN A 135 16.00 -11.62 -13.15
C GLN A 135 16.68 -10.58 -14.03
N LYS A 136 16.22 -9.32 -14.01
CA LYS A 136 16.85 -8.24 -14.78
C LYS A 136 18.32 -8.05 -14.42
N VAL A 137 18.65 -8.00 -13.13
CA VAL A 137 20.03 -7.83 -12.65
C VAL A 137 20.88 -9.03 -13.05
N ALA A 138 20.37 -10.25 -12.88
CA ALA A 138 21.09 -11.47 -13.25
C ALA A 138 21.38 -11.53 -14.76
N MET A 139 20.46 -11.05 -15.61
CA MET A 139 20.68 -10.98 -17.06
C MET A 139 21.65 -9.87 -17.47
N MET A 140 21.56 -8.68 -16.85
CA MET A 140 22.35 -7.52 -17.24
C MET A 140 23.75 -7.52 -16.63
N GLU A 141 23.87 -7.84 -15.34
CA GLU A 141 25.13 -7.85 -14.60
C GLU A 141 25.16 -9.03 -13.59
N PRO A 142 25.37 -10.28 -14.04
CA PRO A 142 25.27 -11.48 -13.20
C PRO A 142 26.20 -11.49 -11.97
N ARG A 143 27.33 -10.77 -12.04
CA ARG A 143 28.27 -10.63 -10.91
C ARG A 143 27.74 -9.72 -9.81
N MET A 144 26.71 -8.91 -10.10
CA MET A 144 26.16 -7.94 -9.18
C MET A 144 25.17 -8.56 -8.19
N ILE A 145 24.45 -9.61 -8.59
CA ILE A 145 23.42 -10.23 -7.76
C ILE A 145 24.02 -11.09 -6.66
N LEU A 146 23.45 -11.01 -5.46
CA LEU A 146 23.86 -11.83 -4.33
C LEU A 146 23.39 -13.28 -4.50
N LYS A 147 24.18 -14.24 -4.04
CA LYS A 147 23.85 -15.68 -4.13
C LYS A 147 22.47 -16.00 -3.53
N LYS A 148 22.14 -15.43 -2.37
CA LYS A 148 20.82 -15.59 -1.72
C LYS A 148 19.65 -15.05 -2.55
N ASP A 149 19.89 -14.04 -3.39
CA ASP A 149 18.85 -13.45 -4.24
C ASP A 149 18.71 -14.22 -5.56
N LEU A 150 19.78 -14.87 -6.02
CA LEU A 150 19.74 -15.87 -7.10
C LEU A 150 18.94 -17.12 -6.69
N GLU A 151 19.01 -17.53 -5.44
CA GLU A 151 18.25 -18.68 -4.93
C GLU A 151 16.73 -18.45 -5.00
N ILE A 152 16.27 -17.20 -4.94
CA ILE A 152 14.85 -16.84 -5.10
C ILE A 152 14.36 -17.03 -6.55
N LEU A 153 15.27 -17.14 -7.53
CA LEU A 153 14.95 -17.37 -8.94
C LEU A 153 14.83 -18.84 -9.32
N LYS A 154 15.17 -19.75 -8.40
CA LYS A 154 15.08 -21.20 -8.59
C LYS A 154 13.72 -21.71 -8.11
#